data_AF-A0A355SEW5-F1
#
_entry.id   AF-A0A355SEW5-F1
#
_cell.length_a   1.000
_cell.length_b   1.000
_cell.length_c   1.000
_cell.angle_alpha   90.00
_cell.angle_beta   90.00
_cell.angle_gamma   90.00
#
_symmetry.space_group_name_H-M   'P 1'
#
loop_
_entity.id
_entity.type
_entity.pdbx_description
1 polymer ?
#
loop_
_entity_poly.entity_id
_entity_poly.type
_entity_poly.pdbx_seq_one_letter_code
_entity_poly.pdbx_strand_id
1 'polypeptide(L)'
;MFPVCHIYIASKVMDNISDFAVLGSIYPDAVVSRDIPRNITHYNSSALFNFFKNREKKITDFAKGSITHCVDMKGLDYYSDESFPDGHDLGYCFEKAKYIEKDVVKYCNVPEKIGLWKAHNIIEIAFELFIDKKDGSLKHRFKKVIMDEGLIDYVSRRLACFYSKDAGYFVGKFRKFIDYFDYDNVCALNMAKKYSIQLKIKHGIEVEDTSKMASIILKSLDIIKTDADDFIDYVIGSLRRTMPSIDAKTYD
;
A
#
# COMPACT_ATOMS: atom_id res chain seq x y z
N MET A 1 1.09 -2.53 -2.68
CA MET A 1 2.36 -1.74 -2.57
C MET A 1 2.68 -1.42 -1.10
N PHE A 2 3.79 -0.73 -0.76
CA PHE A 2 4.11 -0.37 0.63
C PHE A 2 3.65 1.07 1.01
N PRO A 3 3.51 1.39 2.33
CA PRO A 3 2.78 2.57 2.79
C PRO A 3 3.24 3.92 2.25
N VAL A 4 4.54 4.17 2.15
CA VAL A 4 5.05 5.48 1.68
C VAL A 4 4.74 5.67 0.21
N CYS A 5 4.84 4.62 -0.62
CA CYS A 5 4.44 4.71 -2.02
C CYS A 5 2.95 5.07 -2.18
N HIS A 6 2.06 4.44 -1.40
CA HIS A 6 0.64 4.77 -1.42
C HIS A 6 0.36 6.23 -1.04
N ILE A 7 1.04 6.72 0.00
CA ILE A 7 0.91 8.12 0.45
C ILE A 7 1.44 9.08 -0.62
N TYR A 8 2.55 8.73 -1.28
CA TYR A 8 3.11 9.52 -2.37
C TYR A 8 2.08 9.68 -3.50
N ILE A 9 1.52 8.57 -4.00
CA ILE A 9 0.50 8.61 -5.06
C ILE A 9 -0.71 9.43 -4.61
N ALA A 10 -1.22 9.19 -3.41
CA ALA A 10 -2.35 9.93 -2.88
C ALA A 10 -2.08 11.44 -2.79
N SER A 11 -0.86 11.83 -2.38
CA SER A 11 -0.45 13.24 -2.30
C SER A 11 -0.38 13.92 -3.66
N LYS A 12 0.04 13.20 -4.71
CA LYS A 12 0.11 13.72 -6.07
C LYS A 12 -1.26 13.81 -6.73
N VAL A 13 -2.17 12.89 -6.41
CA VAL A 13 -3.51 12.90 -7.00
C VAL A 13 -4.41 13.95 -6.35
N MET A 14 -4.28 14.18 -5.04
CA MET A 14 -5.22 15.02 -4.27
C MET A 14 -4.77 16.48 -4.06
N ASP A 15 -3.61 16.88 -4.59
CA ASP A 15 -2.93 18.19 -4.49
C ASP A 15 -2.62 18.69 -3.05
N ASN A 16 -3.51 18.49 -2.09
CA ASN A 16 -3.30 18.65 -0.65
C ASN A 16 -4.00 17.52 0.11
N ILE A 17 -3.25 16.46 0.39
CA ILE A 17 -3.76 15.30 1.13
C ILE A 17 -3.94 15.66 2.60
N SER A 18 -5.08 15.31 3.21
CA SER A 18 -5.31 15.45 4.65
C SER A 18 -4.82 14.21 5.41
N ASP A 19 -4.63 14.30 6.72
CA ASP A 19 -4.19 13.15 7.53
C ASP A 19 -5.20 11.99 7.49
N PHE A 20 -6.49 12.28 7.27
CA PHE A 20 -7.51 11.26 7.00
C PHE A 20 -7.27 10.54 5.67
N ALA A 21 -6.95 11.28 4.61
CA ALA A 21 -6.66 10.69 3.31
C ALA A 21 -5.34 9.90 3.32
N VAL A 22 -4.34 10.32 4.12
CA VAL A 22 -3.11 9.53 4.37
C VAL A 22 -3.45 8.19 5.02
N LEU A 23 -4.27 8.18 6.08
CA LEU A 23 -4.69 6.91 6.69
C LEU A 23 -5.53 6.08 5.70
N GLY A 24 -6.35 6.75 4.89
CA GLY A 24 -7.12 6.14 3.81
C GLY A 24 -6.25 5.43 2.77
N SER A 25 -5.15 6.04 2.33
CA SER A 25 -4.29 5.44 1.29
C SER A 25 -3.54 4.19 1.76
N ILE A 26 -3.44 3.97 3.07
CA ILE A 26 -2.77 2.78 3.66
C ILE A 26 -3.76 1.80 4.29
N TYR A 27 -5.03 2.17 4.39
CA TYR A 27 -6.02 1.43 5.15
C TYR A 27 -6.19 -0.02 4.69
N PRO A 28 -6.22 -0.34 3.38
CA PRO A 28 -6.52 -1.71 2.94
C PRO A 28 -5.48 -2.71 3.46
N ASP A 29 -4.21 -2.35 3.38
CA ASP A 29 -3.09 -3.14 3.91
C ASP A 29 -3.03 -3.16 5.43
N ALA A 30 -3.41 -2.07 6.09
CA ALA A 30 -3.43 -2.04 7.55
C ALA A 30 -4.48 -3.01 8.12
N VAL A 31 -5.63 -3.13 7.47
CA VAL A 31 -6.77 -3.89 8.00
C VAL A 31 -6.89 -5.31 7.44
N VAL A 32 -6.16 -5.64 6.37
CA VAL A 32 -6.19 -6.95 5.72
C VAL A 32 -5.87 -8.06 6.73
N SER A 33 -6.72 -9.08 6.74
CA SER A 33 -6.55 -10.22 7.64
C SER A 33 -7.36 -11.44 7.19
N ARG A 34 -7.34 -12.50 8.00
CA ARG A 34 -8.23 -13.64 7.79
C ARG A 34 -9.72 -13.25 7.86
N ASP A 35 -10.10 -12.29 8.70
CA ASP A 35 -11.49 -11.88 8.91
C ASP A 35 -11.99 -10.84 7.90
N ILE A 36 -11.07 -10.08 7.30
CA ILE A 36 -11.33 -9.13 6.21
C ILE A 36 -10.21 -9.32 5.17
N PRO A 37 -10.33 -10.30 4.27
CA PRO A 37 -9.29 -10.63 3.31
C PRO A 37 -9.05 -9.54 2.25
N ARG A 38 -7.96 -9.70 1.47
CA ARG A 38 -7.54 -8.75 0.42
C ARG A 38 -8.65 -8.49 -0.59
N ASN A 39 -9.35 -9.54 -1.02
CA ASN A 39 -10.47 -9.45 -1.97
C ASN A 39 -11.67 -8.64 -1.43
N ILE A 40 -11.69 -8.30 -0.14
CA ILE A 40 -12.65 -7.35 0.42
C ILE A 40 -12.01 -5.97 0.54
N THR A 41 -10.89 -5.85 1.27
CA THR A 41 -10.27 -4.54 1.59
C THR A 41 -9.82 -3.76 0.36
N HIS A 42 -9.38 -4.45 -0.69
CA HIS A 42 -8.87 -3.81 -1.91
C HIS A 42 -9.94 -3.65 -3.01
N TYR A 43 -11.12 -4.27 -2.88
CA TYR A 43 -12.16 -4.28 -3.92
C TYR A 43 -13.48 -3.65 -3.47
N ASN A 44 -13.47 -2.86 -2.40
CA ASN A 44 -14.67 -2.22 -1.88
C ASN A 44 -14.55 -0.71 -1.74
N SER A 45 -13.57 -0.08 -2.39
CA SER A 45 -13.33 1.36 -2.21
C SER A 45 -14.45 2.21 -2.82
N SER A 46 -15.07 1.73 -3.90
CA SER A 46 -16.30 2.35 -4.45
C SER A 46 -17.45 2.30 -3.44
N ALA A 47 -17.66 1.15 -2.79
CA ALA A 47 -18.71 1.00 -1.77
C ALA A 47 -18.42 1.87 -0.54
N LEU A 48 -17.16 1.89 -0.08
CA LEU A 48 -16.69 2.70 1.04
C LEU A 48 -16.89 4.19 0.77
N PHE A 49 -16.49 4.66 -0.41
CA PHE A 49 -16.69 6.03 -0.84
C PHE A 49 -18.17 6.40 -0.89
N ASN A 50 -19.02 5.56 -1.50
CA ASN A 50 -20.45 5.80 -1.55
C ASN A 50 -21.11 5.86 -0.16
N PHE A 51 -20.61 5.07 0.80
CA PHE A 51 -21.10 5.08 2.17
C PHE A 51 -20.72 6.36 2.95
N PHE A 52 -19.60 6.99 2.59
CA PHE A 52 -19.05 8.16 3.30
C PHE A 52 -19.22 9.50 2.59
N LYS A 53 -19.43 9.53 1.27
CA LYS A 53 -19.36 10.76 0.44
C LYS A 53 -20.24 11.92 0.91
N ASN A 54 -21.42 11.64 1.48
CA ASN A 54 -22.38 12.65 1.94
C ASN A 54 -22.36 12.85 3.47
N ARG A 55 -21.27 12.45 4.13
CA ARG A 55 -21.09 12.62 5.58
C ARG A 55 -20.17 13.82 5.85
N GLU A 56 -19.20 13.66 6.72
CA GLU A 56 -18.23 14.69 7.08
C GLU A 56 -17.03 14.68 6.13
N LYS A 57 -16.49 15.86 5.81
CA LYS A 57 -15.28 16.00 4.96
C LYS A 57 -14.15 15.07 5.38
N LYS A 58 -13.92 14.91 6.69
CA LYS A 58 -12.87 14.04 7.25
C LYS A 58 -12.98 12.59 6.75
N ILE A 59 -14.16 11.99 6.83
CA ILE A 59 -14.33 10.58 6.44
C ILE A 59 -14.45 10.42 4.92
N THR A 60 -14.95 11.45 4.21
CA THR A 60 -14.90 11.50 2.75
C THR A 60 -13.45 11.56 2.25
N ASP A 61 -12.58 12.35 2.88
CA ASP A 61 -11.15 12.41 2.55
C ASP A 61 -10.48 11.04 2.78
N PHE A 62 -10.79 10.35 3.89
CA PHE A 62 -10.33 8.98 4.14
C PHE A 62 -10.75 8.03 3.00
N ALA A 63 -12.01 8.07 2.59
CA ALA A 63 -12.49 7.24 1.48
C ALA A 63 -11.83 7.61 0.15
N LYS A 64 -11.54 8.90 -0.10
CA LYS A 64 -10.77 9.30 -1.28
C LYS A 64 -9.35 8.75 -1.26
N GLY A 65 -8.70 8.78 -0.10
CA GLY A 65 -7.41 8.12 0.11
C GLY A 65 -7.47 6.63 -0.23
N SER A 66 -8.54 5.93 0.14
CA SER A 66 -8.68 4.51 -0.24
C SER A 66 -8.73 4.24 -1.74
N ILE A 67 -9.35 5.14 -2.51
CA ILE A 67 -9.48 4.98 -3.96
C ILE A 67 -8.09 4.96 -4.62
N THR A 68 -7.13 5.73 -4.09
CA THR A 68 -5.77 5.75 -4.67
C THR A 68 -5.00 4.46 -4.42
N HIS A 69 -5.42 3.64 -3.46
CA HIS A 69 -4.82 2.35 -3.15
C HIS A 69 -5.45 1.22 -3.97
N CYS A 70 -6.78 1.21 -4.07
CA CYS A 70 -7.61 0.04 -4.38
C CYS A 70 -7.42 -0.61 -5.75
N VAL A 71 -8.15 -1.71 -5.94
CA VAL A 71 -8.26 -2.44 -7.20
C VAL A 71 -9.56 -2.10 -7.94
N ASP A 72 -10.71 -2.05 -7.25
CA ASP A 72 -12.04 -1.90 -7.86
C ASP A 72 -12.27 -0.56 -8.58
N MET A 73 -11.49 0.47 -8.23
CA MET A 73 -11.51 1.77 -8.92
C MET A 73 -10.20 2.09 -9.65
N LYS A 74 -9.41 1.06 -9.97
CA LYS A 74 -8.12 1.20 -10.67
C LYS A 74 -7.15 2.14 -9.94
N GLY A 75 -6.95 1.89 -8.65
CA GLY A 75 -5.91 2.54 -7.85
C GLY A 75 -4.52 1.96 -8.10
N LEU A 76 -3.55 2.33 -7.26
CA LEU A 76 -2.17 1.87 -7.41
C LEU A 76 -2.08 0.34 -7.50
N ASP A 77 -2.78 -0.39 -6.63
CA ASP A 77 -2.69 -1.85 -6.60
C ASP A 77 -3.33 -2.53 -7.80
N TYR A 78 -4.30 -1.90 -8.47
CA TYR A 78 -4.76 -2.39 -9.77
C TYR A 78 -3.60 -2.42 -10.78
N TYR A 79 -2.85 -1.31 -10.86
CA TYR A 79 -1.78 -1.17 -11.84
C TYR A 79 -0.49 -1.90 -11.45
N SER A 80 -0.20 -2.04 -10.16
CA SER A 80 0.96 -2.81 -9.69
C SER A 80 0.71 -4.30 -9.72
N ASP A 81 -0.52 -4.77 -9.44
CA ASP A 81 -0.78 -6.19 -9.21
C ASP A 81 -1.55 -6.86 -10.34
N GLU A 82 -2.57 -6.21 -10.91
CA GLU A 82 -3.50 -6.87 -11.83
C GLU A 82 -3.21 -6.59 -13.29
N SER A 83 -3.12 -5.31 -13.67
CA SER A 83 -3.07 -4.92 -15.07
C SER A 83 -2.33 -3.60 -15.25
N PHE A 84 -1.25 -3.65 -16.00
CA PHE A 84 -0.56 -2.48 -16.52
C PHE A 84 -0.88 -2.34 -18.02
N PRO A 85 -1.14 -1.12 -18.56
CA PRO A 85 -1.45 -0.92 -19.98
C PRO A 85 -0.42 -1.54 -20.93
N ASP A 86 -0.86 -1.74 -22.18
CA ASP A 86 -0.08 -2.16 -23.33
C ASP A 86 0.50 -3.58 -23.27
N GLY A 87 -0.37 -4.58 -23.45
CA GLY A 87 0.05 -5.94 -23.83
C GLY A 87 0.67 -6.78 -22.71
N HIS A 88 0.53 -6.35 -21.46
CA HIS A 88 0.97 -7.11 -20.28
C HIS A 88 -0.18 -7.90 -19.66
N ASP A 89 0.08 -9.17 -19.35
CA ASP A 89 -0.89 -10.07 -18.70
C ASP A 89 -1.00 -9.83 -17.19
N LEU A 90 -0.06 -9.09 -16.58
CA LEU A 90 0.02 -8.83 -15.14
C LEU A 90 0.28 -7.34 -14.86
N GLY A 91 0.10 -6.93 -13.60
CA GLY A 91 0.50 -5.61 -13.13
C GLY A 91 2.02 -5.39 -13.14
N TYR A 92 2.44 -4.13 -13.07
CA TYR A 92 3.84 -3.72 -13.20
C TYR A 92 4.76 -4.45 -12.22
N CYS A 93 4.37 -4.58 -10.93
CA CYS A 93 5.23 -5.21 -9.93
C CYS A 93 5.40 -6.71 -10.19
N PHE A 94 4.37 -7.39 -10.70
CA PHE A 94 4.48 -8.79 -11.12
C PHE A 94 5.36 -8.98 -12.35
N GLU A 95 5.25 -8.09 -13.34
CA GLU A 95 6.12 -8.15 -14.53
C GLU A 95 7.60 -7.99 -14.14
N LYS A 96 7.92 -7.03 -13.27
CA LYS A 96 9.28 -6.85 -12.77
C LYS A 96 9.72 -7.99 -11.83
N ALA A 97 8.80 -8.62 -11.11
CA ALA A 97 9.11 -9.73 -10.20
C ALA A 97 9.69 -10.96 -10.92
N LYS A 98 9.36 -11.18 -12.20
CA LYS A 98 9.87 -12.31 -13.01
C LYS A 98 11.41 -12.35 -13.06
N TYR A 99 12.07 -11.19 -12.96
CA TYR A 99 13.54 -11.08 -13.00
C TYR A 99 14.24 -11.48 -11.70
N ILE A 100 13.50 -11.63 -10.60
CA ILE A 100 14.03 -11.96 -9.28
C ILE A 100 13.38 -13.19 -8.62
N GLU A 101 12.30 -13.73 -9.20
CA GLU A 101 11.55 -14.86 -8.61
C GLU A 101 12.44 -16.03 -8.18
N LYS A 102 13.35 -16.47 -9.05
CA LYS A 102 14.26 -17.58 -8.75
C LYS A 102 15.19 -17.26 -7.57
N ASP A 103 15.67 -16.02 -7.47
CA ASP A 103 16.50 -15.57 -6.35
C ASP A 103 15.68 -15.56 -5.05
N VAL A 104 14.42 -15.13 -5.11
CA VAL A 104 13.51 -15.09 -3.95
C VAL A 104 13.18 -16.49 -3.45
N VAL A 105 12.80 -17.41 -4.35
CA VAL A 105 12.55 -18.82 -4.00
C VAL A 105 13.78 -19.43 -3.32
N LYS A 106 14.95 -19.25 -3.94
CA LYS A 106 16.21 -19.84 -3.47
C LYS A 106 16.69 -19.24 -2.15
N TYR A 107 16.79 -17.92 -2.05
CA TYR A 107 17.48 -17.26 -0.93
C TYR A 107 16.56 -16.87 0.22
N CYS A 108 15.25 -16.81 -0.01
CA CYS A 108 14.26 -16.53 1.04
C CYS A 108 13.51 -17.79 1.48
N ASN A 109 13.88 -18.97 0.97
CA ASN A 109 13.23 -20.26 1.26
C ASN A 109 11.71 -20.22 1.04
N VAL A 110 11.30 -19.56 -0.04
CA VAL A 110 9.89 -19.39 -0.39
C VAL A 110 9.46 -20.55 -1.30
N PRO A 111 8.35 -21.25 -1.02
CA PRO A 111 7.83 -22.28 -1.93
C PRO A 111 7.55 -21.73 -3.32
N GLU A 112 7.94 -22.46 -4.37
CA GLU A 112 7.79 -22.05 -5.78
C GLU A 112 6.38 -21.55 -6.11
N LYS A 113 5.35 -22.23 -5.59
CA LYS A 113 3.94 -21.86 -5.80
C LYS A 113 3.54 -20.44 -5.37
N ILE A 114 4.33 -19.80 -4.52
CA ILE A 114 4.12 -18.40 -4.09
C ILE A 114 5.35 -17.53 -4.40
N GLY A 115 6.33 -18.06 -5.15
CA GLY A 115 7.59 -17.39 -5.49
C GLY A 115 7.35 -16.05 -6.15
N LEU A 116 6.62 -16.03 -7.26
CA LEU A 116 6.28 -14.81 -7.99
C LEU A 116 5.54 -13.78 -7.12
N TRP A 117 4.62 -14.23 -6.26
CA TRP A 117 3.91 -13.34 -5.33
C TRP A 117 4.89 -12.68 -4.35
N LYS A 118 5.81 -13.44 -3.75
CA LYS A 118 6.79 -12.87 -2.82
C LYS A 118 7.85 -12.02 -3.53
N ALA A 119 8.14 -12.32 -4.78
CA ALA A 119 8.97 -11.49 -5.62
C ALA A 119 8.31 -10.14 -5.93
N HIS A 120 7.00 -10.08 -6.21
CA HIS A 120 6.35 -8.77 -6.38
C HIS A 120 6.45 -7.94 -5.10
N ASN A 121 6.29 -8.54 -3.92
CA ASN A 121 6.39 -7.79 -2.68
C ASN A 121 7.79 -7.17 -2.52
N ILE A 122 8.83 -7.82 -3.02
CA ILE A 122 10.18 -7.25 -3.00
C ILE A 122 10.33 -6.10 -4.03
N ILE A 123 9.69 -6.18 -5.20
CA ILE A 123 9.56 -5.02 -6.11
C ILE A 123 8.86 -3.86 -5.40
N GLU A 124 7.82 -4.15 -4.61
CA GLU A 124 7.10 -3.13 -3.87
C GLU A 124 7.98 -2.45 -2.81
N ILE A 125 8.82 -3.22 -2.11
CA ILE A 125 9.82 -2.67 -1.16
C ILE A 125 10.81 -1.76 -1.91
N ALA A 126 11.20 -2.12 -3.13
CA ALA A 126 12.12 -1.30 -3.92
C ALA A 126 11.53 0.07 -4.25
N PHE A 127 10.23 0.15 -4.57
CA PHE A 127 9.53 1.43 -4.69
C PHE A 127 9.50 2.22 -3.38
N GLU A 128 9.34 1.56 -2.23
CA GLU A 128 9.40 2.26 -0.94
C GLU A 128 10.76 2.97 -0.76
N LEU A 129 11.87 2.30 -1.11
CA LEU A 129 13.21 2.90 -1.09
C LEU A 129 13.37 4.01 -2.14
N PHE A 130 12.83 3.80 -3.34
CA PHE A 130 12.86 4.78 -4.43
C PHE A 130 12.16 6.07 -4.03
N ILE A 131 10.95 5.95 -3.46
CA ILE A 131 10.15 7.09 -3.01
C ILE A 131 10.75 7.75 -1.77
N ASP A 132 11.24 7.00 -0.78
CA ASP A 132 11.88 7.61 0.41
C ASP A 132 13.11 8.46 0.03
N LYS A 133 13.86 8.03 -1.00
CA LYS A 133 14.96 8.83 -1.55
C LYS A 133 14.47 10.10 -2.28
N LYS A 134 13.31 10.03 -2.93
CA LYS A 134 12.71 11.14 -3.68
C LYS A 134 12.02 12.15 -2.76
N ASP A 135 11.34 11.68 -1.72
CA ASP A 135 10.61 12.48 -0.73
C ASP A 135 10.62 11.80 0.65
N GLY A 136 11.71 12.01 1.39
CA GLY A 136 11.89 11.46 2.74
C GLY A 136 10.95 12.06 3.79
N SER A 137 10.14 13.08 3.47
CA SER A 137 9.18 13.65 4.42
C SER A 137 7.98 12.73 4.64
N LEU A 138 7.67 11.87 3.68
CA LEU A 138 6.47 11.02 3.69
C LEU A 138 6.49 9.97 4.80
N LYS A 139 7.66 9.41 5.15
CA LYS A 139 7.79 8.50 6.30
C LYS A 139 7.43 9.18 7.63
N HIS A 140 7.78 10.45 7.81
CA HIS A 140 7.40 11.21 9.00
C HIS A 140 5.90 11.48 9.02
N ARG A 141 5.32 11.76 7.86
CA ARG A 141 3.88 11.93 7.72
C ARG A 141 3.11 10.65 8.03
N PHE A 142 3.55 9.52 7.48
CA PHE A 142 3.03 8.21 7.83
C PHE A 142 3.07 8.00 9.35
N LYS A 143 4.25 8.17 9.97
CA LYS A 143 4.47 7.95 11.40
C LYS A 143 3.53 8.82 12.25
N LYS A 144 3.39 10.10 11.90
CA LYS A 144 2.46 11.02 12.56
C LYS A 144 1.02 10.49 12.52
N VAL A 145 0.56 10.08 11.33
CA VAL A 145 -0.84 9.65 11.13
C VAL A 145 -1.14 8.32 11.81
N ILE A 146 -0.24 7.34 11.72
CA ILE A 146 -0.44 6.03 12.34
C ILE A 146 -0.30 6.06 13.88
N MET A 147 0.28 7.12 14.44
CA MET A 147 0.39 7.33 15.89
C MET A 147 -0.68 8.27 16.43
N ASP A 148 -1.53 8.84 15.58
CA ASP A 148 -2.65 9.70 16.01
C ASP A 148 -3.83 8.83 16.47
N GLU A 149 -3.85 8.54 17.76
CA GLU A 149 -4.89 7.73 18.40
C GLU A 149 -6.30 8.32 18.25
N GLY A 150 -6.43 9.65 18.21
CA GLY A 150 -7.72 10.31 18.02
C GLY A 150 -8.25 10.11 16.60
N LEU A 151 -7.37 10.21 15.62
CA LEU A 151 -7.69 9.94 14.21
C LEU A 151 -8.02 8.46 14.00
N ILE A 152 -7.21 7.54 14.54
CA ILE A 152 -7.43 6.09 14.43
C ILE A 152 -8.75 5.69 15.07
N ASP A 153 -9.05 6.14 16.29
CA ASP A 153 -10.31 5.85 16.99
C ASP A 153 -11.51 6.39 16.21
N TYR A 154 -11.41 7.62 15.70
CA TYR A 154 -12.45 8.22 14.86
C TYR A 154 -12.72 7.35 13.62
N VAL A 155 -11.70 7.04 12.81
CA VAL A 155 -11.85 6.26 11.59
C VAL A 155 -12.34 4.84 11.89
N SER A 156 -11.80 4.21 12.94
CA SER A 156 -12.16 2.85 13.36
C SER A 156 -13.65 2.71 13.69
N ARG A 157 -14.26 3.71 14.35
CA ARG A 157 -15.71 3.72 14.60
C ARG A 157 -16.55 3.82 13.32
N ARG A 158 -16.06 4.53 12.30
CA ARG A 158 -16.77 4.62 11.01
C ARG A 158 -16.62 3.33 10.19
N LEU A 159 -15.43 2.74 10.20
CA LEU A 159 -15.18 1.43 9.59
C LEU A 159 -15.99 0.32 10.27
N ALA A 160 -16.14 0.37 11.60
CA ALA A 160 -17.01 -0.52 12.36
C ALA A 160 -18.44 -0.53 11.83
N CYS A 161 -19.02 0.65 11.57
CA CYS A 161 -20.35 0.76 10.96
C CYS A 161 -20.40 0.18 9.54
N PHE A 162 -19.36 0.42 8.73
CA PHE A 162 -19.32 -0.06 7.34
C PHE A 162 -19.18 -1.59 7.25
N TYR A 163 -18.28 -2.17 8.05
CA TYR A 163 -17.97 -3.61 8.04
C TYR A 163 -18.83 -4.43 9.01
N SER A 164 -19.71 -3.80 9.78
CA SER A 164 -20.46 -4.44 10.88
C SER A 164 -19.55 -5.22 11.84
N LYS A 165 -18.48 -4.56 12.30
CA LYS A 165 -17.46 -5.12 13.22
C LYS A 165 -17.21 -4.17 14.38
N ASP A 166 -16.57 -4.68 15.42
CA ASP A 166 -16.15 -3.86 16.57
C ASP A 166 -15.10 -2.80 16.15
N ALA A 167 -15.16 -1.60 16.73
CA ALA A 167 -14.20 -0.54 16.43
C ALA A 167 -12.79 -0.90 16.94
N GLY A 168 -12.69 -1.59 18.08
CA GLY A 168 -11.44 -2.08 18.65
C GLY A 168 -10.69 -3.05 17.72
N TYR A 169 -11.41 -3.78 16.86
CA TYR A 169 -10.79 -4.58 15.80
C TYR A 169 -9.92 -3.70 14.88
N PHE A 170 -10.46 -2.57 14.39
CA PHE A 170 -9.73 -1.68 13.48
C PHE A 170 -8.60 -0.92 14.19
N VAL A 171 -8.83 -0.45 15.42
CA VAL A 171 -7.77 0.18 16.24
C VAL A 171 -6.60 -0.79 16.39
N GLY A 172 -6.86 -2.05 16.75
CA GLY A 172 -5.83 -3.08 16.88
C GLY A 172 -5.09 -3.37 15.58
N LYS A 173 -5.77 -3.27 14.42
CA LYS A 173 -5.13 -3.44 13.10
C LYS A 173 -4.18 -2.30 12.77
N PHE A 174 -4.62 -1.05 12.88
CA PHE A 174 -3.76 0.11 12.64
C PHE A 174 -2.55 0.13 13.58
N ARG A 175 -2.74 -0.15 14.88
CA ARG A 175 -1.64 -0.21 15.85
C ARG A 175 -0.61 -1.28 15.49
N LYS A 176 -1.04 -2.48 15.09
CA LYS A 176 -0.11 -3.54 14.67
C LYS A 176 0.58 -3.25 13.35
N PHE A 177 0.01 -2.39 12.51
CA PHE A 177 0.56 -2.10 11.21
C PHE A 177 1.93 -1.42 11.29
N ILE A 178 2.15 -0.58 12.31
CA ILE A 178 3.43 0.12 12.52
C ILE A 178 4.61 -0.84 12.75
N ASP A 179 4.35 -2.03 13.32
CA ASP A 179 5.40 -2.98 13.68
C ASP A 179 6.10 -3.59 12.46
N TYR A 180 5.42 -3.56 11.31
CA TYR A 180 5.89 -4.16 10.06
C TYR A 180 6.92 -3.32 9.30
N PHE A 181 7.33 -2.18 9.85
CA PHE A 181 8.18 -1.21 9.19
C PHE A 181 9.18 -0.56 10.14
N ASP A 182 10.29 -0.09 9.58
CA ASP A 182 11.30 0.69 10.30
C ASP A 182 11.44 2.04 9.60
N TYR A 183 10.60 3.00 10.02
CA TYR A 183 10.53 4.32 9.39
C TYR A 183 11.69 5.24 9.76
N ASP A 184 12.32 4.99 10.91
CA ASP A 184 13.45 5.80 11.35
C ASP A 184 14.72 5.43 10.56
N ASN A 185 14.80 4.19 10.04
CA ASN A 185 15.95 3.68 9.31
C ASN A 185 15.55 2.93 8.03
N VAL A 186 14.96 3.65 7.07
CA VAL A 186 14.57 3.08 5.77
C VAL A 186 15.81 2.73 4.95
N CYS A 187 16.16 1.45 4.92
CA CYS A 187 17.21 0.89 4.07
C CYS A 187 16.90 -0.57 3.71
N ALA A 188 17.52 -1.09 2.65
CA ALA A 188 17.25 -2.44 2.17
C ALA A 188 17.40 -3.53 3.24
N LEU A 189 18.39 -3.42 4.13
CA LEU A 189 18.62 -4.39 5.19
C LEU A 189 17.51 -4.37 6.25
N ASN A 190 17.06 -3.19 6.67
CA ASN A 190 16.00 -3.08 7.67
C ASN A 190 14.65 -3.49 7.09
N MET A 191 14.38 -3.14 5.82
CA MET A 191 13.19 -3.61 5.11
C MET A 191 13.21 -5.14 4.95
N ALA A 192 14.35 -5.75 4.64
CA ALA A 192 14.50 -7.21 4.59
C ALA A 192 14.21 -7.87 5.94
N LYS A 193 14.73 -7.32 7.05
CA LYS A 193 14.46 -7.83 8.40
C LYS A 193 12.98 -7.73 8.78
N LYS A 194 12.32 -6.61 8.44
CA LYS A 194 10.89 -6.45 8.69
C LYS A 194 10.05 -7.39 7.83
N TYR A 195 10.43 -7.55 6.56
CA TYR A 195 9.74 -8.47 5.65
C TYR A 195 9.93 -9.94 6.04
N SER A 196 11.11 -10.34 6.54
CA SER A 196 11.31 -11.70 7.05
C SER A 196 10.42 -12.02 8.26
N ILE A 197 10.22 -11.05 9.17
CA ILE A 197 9.24 -11.18 10.26
C ILE A 197 7.82 -11.38 9.71
N GLN A 198 7.44 -10.61 8.69
CA GLN A 198 6.13 -10.79 8.04
C GLN A 198 5.98 -12.16 7.39
N LEU A 199 7.00 -12.66 6.69
CA LEU A 199 7.00 -14.00 6.08
C LEU A 199 6.85 -15.10 7.13
N LYS A 200 7.56 -14.98 8.26
CA LYS A 200 7.44 -15.93 9.38
C LYS A 200 6.04 -15.92 9.98
N ILE A 201 5.50 -14.74 10.30
CA ILE A 201 4.18 -14.61 10.94
C ILE A 201 3.05 -15.05 10.02
N LYS A 202 3.07 -14.63 8.74
CA LYS A 202 1.96 -14.86 7.80
C LYS A 202 2.03 -16.21 7.10
N HIS A 203 3.23 -16.77 6.92
CA HIS A 203 3.44 -17.95 6.07
C HIS A 203 4.30 -19.05 6.70
N GLY A 204 4.83 -18.84 7.92
CA GLY A 204 5.75 -19.80 8.55
C GLY A 204 7.09 -19.93 7.84
N ILE A 205 7.47 -18.94 7.00
CA ILE A 205 8.70 -18.97 6.21
C ILE A 205 9.79 -18.24 6.99
N GLU A 206 10.84 -18.97 7.34
CA GLU A 206 12.03 -18.40 7.98
C GLU A 206 13.08 -18.08 6.93
N VAL A 207 13.52 -16.82 6.92
CA VAL A 207 14.60 -16.34 6.05
C VAL A 207 15.89 -16.40 6.85
N GLU A 208 16.79 -17.30 6.45
CA GLU A 208 18.06 -17.52 7.15
C GLU A 208 19.01 -16.31 7.05
N ASP A 209 19.01 -15.65 5.89
CA ASP A 209 19.96 -14.56 5.59
C ASP A 209 19.23 -13.34 5.02
N THR A 210 18.88 -12.40 5.91
CA THR A 210 18.26 -11.13 5.54
C THR A 210 19.19 -10.25 4.69
N SER A 211 20.50 -10.48 4.68
CA SER A 211 21.44 -9.72 3.85
C SER A 211 21.29 -10.09 2.37
N LYS A 212 21.07 -11.37 2.07
CA LYS A 212 20.75 -11.80 0.69
C LYS A 212 19.43 -11.20 0.21
N MET A 213 18.40 -11.22 1.05
CA MET A 213 17.14 -10.54 0.73
C MET A 213 17.34 -9.04 0.48
N ALA A 214 18.18 -8.37 1.29
CA ALA A 214 18.54 -6.98 1.06
C ALA A 214 19.23 -6.76 -0.28
N SER A 215 20.12 -7.66 -0.71
CA SER A 215 20.72 -7.61 -2.05
C SER A 215 19.68 -7.78 -3.16
N ILE A 216 18.67 -8.63 -2.98
CA ILE A 216 17.57 -8.77 -3.95
C ILE A 216 16.72 -7.49 -4.01
N ILE A 217 16.46 -6.85 -2.87
CA ILE A 217 15.78 -5.54 -2.82
C ILE A 217 16.57 -4.48 -3.60
N LEU A 218 17.90 -4.43 -3.44
CA LEU A 218 18.74 -3.48 -4.19
C LEU A 218 18.74 -3.79 -5.70
N LYS A 219 18.83 -5.07 -6.09
CA LYS A 219 18.67 -5.51 -7.47
C LYS A 219 17.29 -5.09 -8.03
N SER A 220 16.25 -5.15 -7.21
CA SER A 220 14.90 -4.73 -7.58
C SER A 220 14.79 -3.23 -7.79
N LEU A 221 15.48 -2.44 -6.96
CA LEU A 221 15.62 -1.00 -7.16
C LEU A 221 16.30 -0.68 -8.50
N ASP A 222 17.34 -1.44 -8.86
CA ASP A 222 17.99 -1.31 -10.16
C ASP A 222 17.10 -1.70 -11.35
N ILE A 223 16.16 -2.63 -11.16
CA ILE A 223 15.20 -3.05 -12.18
C ILE A 223 14.16 -1.96 -12.45
N ILE A 224 13.66 -1.29 -11.40
CA ILE A 224 12.60 -0.30 -11.55
C ILE A 224 13.12 1.11 -11.87
N LYS A 225 14.39 1.43 -11.55
CA LYS A 225 14.91 2.82 -11.67
C LYS A 225 14.77 3.44 -13.06
N THR A 226 14.67 2.61 -14.10
CA THR A 226 14.60 3.07 -15.49
C THR A 226 13.23 3.57 -15.90
N ASP A 227 12.16 3.08 -15.27
CA ASP A 227 10.77 3.34 -15.67
C ASP A 227 9.80 3.52 -14.49
N ALA A 228 10.31 3.57 -13.25
CA ALA A 228 9.49 3.79 -12.04
C ALA A 228 8.74 5.13 -12.09
N ASP A 229 9.40 6.21 -12.56
CA ASP A 229 8.76 7.51 -12.69
C ASP A 229 7.65 7.50 -13.75
N ASP A 230 7.87 6.85 -14.90
CA ASP A 230 6.86 6.70 -15.96
C ASP A 230 5.66 5.89 -15.46
N PHE A 231 5.89 4.81 -14.72
CA PHE A 231 4.84 4.04 -14.06
C PHE A 231 4.03 4.91 -13.10
N ILE A 232 4.71 5.65 -12.23
CA ILE A 232 4.09 6.55 -11.25
C ILE A 232 3.24 7.61 -11.93
N ASP A 233 3.78 8.27 -12.96
CA ASP A 233 3.09 9.33 -13.69
C ASP A 233 1.87 8.79 -14.44
N TYR A 234 1.97 7.57 -14.99
CA TYR A 234 0.84 6.88 -15.59
C TYR A 234 -0.27 6.62 -14.57
N VAL A 235 0.07 6.09 -13.38
CA VAL A 235 -0.90 5.82 -12.30
C VAL A 235 -1.56 7.11 -11.83
N ILE A 236 -0.77 8.17 -11.58
CA ILE A 236 -1.29 9.49 -11.17
C ILE A 236 -2.23 10.06 -12.24
N GLY A 237 -1.82 10.03 -13.51
CA GLY A 237 -2.62 10.52 -14.61
C GLY A 237 -3.94 9.75 -14.76
N SER A 238 -3.91 8.43 -14.57
CA SER A 238 -5.11 7.59 -14.61
C SER A 238 -6.05 7.88 -13.45
N LEU A 239 -5.53 7.94 -12.22
CA LEU A 239 -6.31 8.28 -11.03
C LEU A 239 -6.94 9.67 -11.11
N ARG A 240 -6.22 10.68 -11.63
CA ARG A 240 -6.78 12.03 -11.82
C ARG A 240 -7.96 12.06 -12.81
N ARG A 241 -8.02 11.12 -13.76
CA ARG A 241 -9.14 11.00 -14.70
C ARG A 241 -10.32 10.22 -14.12
N THR A 242 -10.07 9.24 -13.25
CA THR A 242 -11.11 8.34 -12.73
C THR A 242 -11.64 8.72 -11.36
N MET A 243 -10.87 9.46 -10.57
CA MET A 243 -11.32 9.92 -9.26
C MET A 243 -12.53 10.84 -9.44
N PRO A 244 -13.60 10.65 -8.62
CA PRO A 244 -14.74 11.55 -8.62
C PRO A 244 -14.28 13.00 -8.47
N SER A 245 -14.75 13.88 -9.37
CA SER A 245 -14.38 15.29 -9.41
C SER A 245 -14.45 15.91 -8.02
N ILE A 246 -13.41 16.64 -7.63
CA ILE A 246 -13.33 17.28 -6.31
C ILE A 246 -14.28 18.49 -6.20
N ASP A 247 -14.89 18.95 -7.30
CA ASP A 247 -15.69 20.17 -7.31
C ASP A 247 -17.21 19.98 -7.12
N ALA A 248 -17.62 20.33 -5.89
CA ALA A 248 -18.68 21.28 -5.52
C ALA A 248 -20.02 21.26 -6.30
N LYS A 249 -20.91 20.33 -5.95
CA LYS A 249 -22.37 20.60 -5.81
C LYS A 249 -22.97 19.63 -4.80
N THR A 250 -22.95 19.99 -3.52
CA THR A 250 -23.86 19.45 -2.48
C THR A 250 -23.89 20.43 -1.29
N TYR A 251 -24.20 21.68 -1.60
CA TYR A 251 -24.85 22.60 -0.67
C TYR A 251 -25.79 23.45 -1.52
N ASP A 252 -26.99 22.91 -1.73
CA ASP A 252 -28.29 23.60 -1.70
C ASP A 252 -29.38 22.52 -1.62
#